data_AF-A0A7S3M9C4-F1
#
_entry.id   AF-A0A7S3M9C4-F1
#
_cell.length_a   1.000
_cell.length_b   1.000
_cell.length_c   1.000
_cell.angle_alpha   90.00
_cell.angle_beta   90.00
_cell.angle_gamma   90.00
#
_symmetry.space_group_name_H-M   'P 1'
#
loop_
_entity.id
_entity.type
_entity.pdbx_description
1 polymer ?
#
loop_
_entity_poly.entity_id
_entity_poly.type
_entity_poly.pdbx_seq_one_letter_code
_entity_poly.pdbx_strand_id
1 'polypeptide(L)'
;LISVDLATSILSALTGKMMLVVLLVCSLLVTSLTFLQARLMFDELDLSDSLSHQYSKLMDNQHIVMIGDSLMRYQYLSLVYLINTNTFYPADKKPSILWEGDHATWNAFFNATNWALYPNEFCDCYRLGFINENRYYFHKERNITISYLAYFGDNPEQKLHGHWGPHDNETNHQFRAPNIKEFIPYRWEYNTISEALTAHAAQLKPKPGVLILNAGFWGNNYYIKEHRESVLNLAVSLFDRVIWKTTNYNRENQLLVPYDGICDHPGVECLNLEWTKFLQPEDFTDNKHFAVHIYADIDIQLITQLARKNSTLSFVPLSSEFYGTVVQHNGKSYYVDGQGLLSFLPHSKDAMNKECWQTLQNRSHVHLPGSTLRNHLFGRKITNVCTTMRSAAKS
;
A
#
# COMPACT_ATOMS: atom_id res chain seq x y z
N LEU A 1 66.14 -13.63 10.58
CA LEU A 1 65.56 -14.70 9.74
C LEU A 1 64.18 -15.05 10.29
N ILE A 2 63.16 -14.26 9.93
CA ILE A 2 61.77 -14.68 10.12
C ILE A 2 61.55 -15.75 9.05
N SER A 3 61.20 -16.97 9.46
CA SER A 3 61.14 -18.11 8.54
C SER A 3 60.03 -17.88 7.49
N VAL A 4 60.34 -18.28 6.27
CA VAL A 4 59.43 -18.24 5.11
C VAL A 4 58.09 -18.93 5.43
N ASP A 5 58.09 -19.90 6.35
CA ASP A 5 56.90 -20.62 6.81
C ASP A 5 55.88 -19.76 7.56
N LEU A 6 56.32 -18.71 8.27
CA LEU A 6 55.39 -17.80 8.95
C LEU A 6 54.66 -16.90 7.94
N ALA A 7 55.35 -16.50 6.87
CA ALA A 7 54.77 -15.67 5.82
C ALA A 7 53.73 -16.45 4.98
N THR A 8 53.98 -17.72 4.64
CA THR A 8 53.02 -18.57 3.91
C THR A 8 51.80 -18.95 4.76
N SER A 9 51.98 -19.18 6.07
CA SER A 9 50.85 -19.43 6.98
C SER A 9 49.93 -18.21 7.11
N ILE A 10 50.48 -17.00 7.20
CA ILE A 10 49.70 -15.75 7.24
C ILE A 10 48.98 -15.50 5.90
N LEU A 11 49.62 -15.77 4.76
CA LEU A 11 49.00 -15.61 3.43
C LEU A 11 47.85 -16.60 3.20
N SER A 12 47.99 -17.85 3.67
CA SER A 12 46.95 -18.88 3.68
C SER A 12 45.75 -18.49 4.56
N ALA A 13 46.02 -17.95 5.76
CA ALA A 13 44.96 -17.48 6.65
C ALA A 13 44.23 -16.24 6.12
N LEU A 14 44.93 -15.34 5.40
CA LEU A 14 44.33 -14.15 4.77
C LEU A 14 43.47 -14.51 3.55
N THR A 15 43.89 -15.48 2.74
CA THR A 15 43.12 -15.92 1.56
C THR A 15 41.82 -16.65 1.96
N GLY A 16 41.84 -17.48 3.00
CA GLY A 16 40.64 -18.11 3.54
C GLY A 16 39.63 -17.12 4.13
N LYS A 17 40.11 -16.09 4.84
CA LYS A 17 39.24 -15.04 5.39
C LYS A 17 38.68 -14.10 4.33
N MET A 18 39.47 -13.74 3.31
CA MET A 18 38.97 -12.97 2.16
C MET A 18 37.89 -13.74 1.40
N MET A 19 38.07 -15.05 1.19
CA MET A 19 37.08 -15.86 0.49
C MET A 19 35.76 -15.97 1.27
N LEU A 20 35.81 -16.06 2.60
CA LEU A 20 34.62 -16.05 3.45
C LEU A 20 33.90 -14.70 3.41
N VAL A 21 34.64 -13.58 3.44
CA VAL A 21 34.05 -12.22 3.32
C VAL A 21 33.44 -12.01 1.93
N VAL A 22 34.10 -12.45 0.86
CA VAL A 22 33.55 -12.38 -0.50
C VAL A 22 32.29 -13.25 -0.63
N LEU A 23 32.26 -14.45 -0.05
CA LEU A 23 31.06 -15.30 -0.05
C LEU A 23 29.92 -14.71 0.80
N LEU A 24 30.21 -14.08 1.93
CA LEU A 24 29.22 -13.38 2.76
C LEU A 24 28.68 -12.13 2.05
N VAL A 25 29.54 -11.34 1.42
CA VAL A 25 29.15 -10.15 0.65
C VAL A 25 28.37 -10.56 -0.60
N CYS A 26 28.77 -11.62 -1.31
CA CYS A 26 28.00 -12.16 -2.43
C CYS A 26 26.67 -12.77 -1.97
N SER A 27 26.62 -13.46 -0.83
CA SER A 27 25.37 -13.98 -0.26
C SER A 27 24.43 -12.84 0.15
N LEU A 28 24.95 -11.77 0.77
CA LEU A 28 24.21 -10.55 1.11
C LEU A 28 23.78 -9.75 -0.14
N LEU A 29 24.58 -9.75 -1.21
CA LEU A 29 24.23 -9.15 -2.51
C LEU A 29 23.16 -9.98 -3.24
N VAL A 30 23.21 -11.31 -3.14
CA VAL A 30 22.20 -12.20 -3.74
C VAL A 30 20.89 -12.16 -2.96
N THR A 31 20.92 -12.01 -1.63
CA THR A 31 19.69 -11.80 -0.84
C THR A 31 19.13 -10.40 -1.03
N SER A 32 19.96 -9.35 -1.16
CA SER A 32 19.46 -8.00 -1.49
C SER A 32 18.86 -7.89 -2.91
N LEU A 33 19.19 -8.81 -3.82
CA LEU A 33 18.55 -8.93 -5.14
C LEU A 33 17.18 -9.66 -5.12
N THR A 34 16.71 -10.12 -3.96
CA THR A 34 15.36 -10.74 -3.82
C THR A 34 14.24 -9.74 -3.51
N PHE A 35 14.53 -8.45 -3.39
CA PHE A 35 13.57 -7.44 -2.93
C PHE A 35 12.71 -6.78 -4.03
N LEU A 36 12.70 -7.30 -5.25
CA LEU A 36 11.76 -6.86 -6.29
C LEU A 36 10.38 -7.50 -6.06
N GLN A 37 9.64 -6.98 -5.09
CA GLN A 37 8.26 -7.42 -4.77
C GLN A 37 7.17 -6.45 -5.24
N ALA A 38 7.51 -5.30 -5.84
CA ALA A 38 6.51 -4.40 -6.41
C ALA A 38 5.81 -5.08 -7.60
N ARG A 39 4.48 -5.25 -7.51
CA ARG A 39 3.68 -6.04 -8.48
C ARG A 39 2.92 -5.20 -9.49
N LEU A 40 2.92 -3.89 -9.36
CA LEU A 40 2.27 -3.02 -10.34
C LEU A 40 3.28 -2.50 -11.37
N MET A 41 2.90 -2.49 -12.65
CA MET A 41 3.71 -2.05 -13.79
C MET A 41 3.85 -0.51 -13.86
N PHE A 42 4.26 0.12 -12.77
CA PHE A 42 4.66 1.52 -12.83
C PHE A 42 6.08 1.59 -13.34
N ASP A 43 6.24 2.07 -14.58
CA ASP A 43 7.49 2.25 -15.35
C ASP A 43 8.76 1.81 -14.58
N GLU A 44 9.00 0.49 -14.67
CA GLU A 44 10.25 -0.22 -14.41
C GLU A 44 10.92 -0.12 -13.03
N LEU A 45 10.48 -0.98 -12.09
CA LEU A 45 11.30 -1.93 -11.31
C LEU A 45 12.67 -1.46 -10.76
N ASP A 46 12.73 -0.21 -10.36
CA ASP A 46 13.60 0.26 -9.29
C ASP A 46 12.74 1.25 -8.51
N LEU A 47 12.18 0.82 -7.37
CA LEU A 47 11.84 1.73 -6.27
C LEU A 47 13.14 2.32 -5.72
N SER A 48 13.96 2.87 -6.60
CA SER A 48 15.10 3.67 -6.25
C SER A 48 14.58 4.84 -5.41
N ASP A 49 15.44 5.36 -4.56
CA ASP A 49 15.13 6.56 -3.77
C ASP A 49 14.61 7.70 -4.65
N SER A 50 15.06 7.75 -5.92
CA SER A 50 14.56 8.69 -6.94
C SER A 50 13.07 8.53 -7.25
N LEU A 51 12.57 7.30 -7.41
CA LEU A 51 11.16 7.07 -7.75
C LEU A 51 10.24 7.34 -6.55
N SER A 52 10.63 6.89 -5.36
CA SER A 52 9.89 7.20 -4.13
C SER A 52 9.83 8.71 -3.88
N HIS A 53 10.92 9.43 -4.14
CA HIS A 53 10.94 10.89 -4.07
C HIS A 53 9.99 11.54 -5.08
N GLN A 54 9.92 11.02 -6.31
CA GLN A 54 8.99 11.53 -7.33
C GLN A 54 7.52 11.34 -6.90
N TYR A 55 7.14 10.15 -6.41
CA TYR A 55 5.78 9.92 -5.91
C TYR A 55 5.46 10.78 -4.70
N SER A 56 6.39 10.90 -3.76
CA SER A 56 6.27 11.83 -2.65
C SER A 56 5.97 13.22 -3.18
N LYS A 57 6.78 13.74 -4.12
CA LYS A 57 6.63 15.08 -4.72
C LYS A 57 5.27 15.34 -5.39
N LEU A 58 4.64 14.34 -5.98
CA LEU A 58 3.30 14.46 -6.56
C LEU A 58 2.22 14.80 -5.52
N MET A 59 2.51 14.66 -4.23
CA MET A 59 1.62 15.01 -3.12
C MET A 59 1.73 16.47 -2.66
N ASP A 60 2.62 17.28 -3.25
CA ASP A 60 2.73 18.71 -2.91
C ASP A 60 1.38 19.42 -3.15
N ASN A 61 1.00 20.33 -2.24
CA ASN A 61 -0.26 21.09 -2.28
C ASN A 61 -1.55 20.23 -2.23
N GLN A 62 -1.50 19.06 -1.61
CA GLN A 62 -2.69 18.22 -1.40
C GLN A 62 -3.29 18.44 -0.01
N HIS A 63 -4.62 18.53 0.07
CA HIS A 63 -5.36 18.38 1.31
C HIS A 63 -6.41 17.26 1.17
N ILE A 64 -6.14 16.14 1.85
CA ILE A 64 -6.89 14.90 1.75
C ILE A 64 -7.49 14.51 3.11
N VAL A 65 -8.75 14.11 3.14
CA VAL A 65 -9.35 13.42 4.28
C VAL A 65 -9.63 11.98 3.88
N MET A 66 -9.13 11.03 4.67
CA MET A 66 -9.37 9.61 4.53
C MET A 66 -10.29 9.16 5.67
N ILE A 67 -11.45 8.59 5.34
CA ILE A 67 -12.38 8.05 6.34
C ILE A 67 -12.56 6.56 6.08
N GLY A 68 -12.29 5.75 7.10
CA GLY A 68 -12.41 4.31 7.00
C GLY A 68 -11.92 3.57 8.23
N ASP A 69 -11.85 2.25 8.12
CA ASP A 69 -11.43 1.36 9.20
C ASP A 69 -9.91 1.05 9.17
N SER A 70 -9.50 -0.05 9.80
CA SER A 70 -8.11 -0.49 9.83
C SER A 70 -7.46 -0.66 8.46
N LEU A 71 -8.23 -1.00 7.42
CA LEU A 71 -7.74 -1.13 6.05
C LEU A 71 -7.37 0.23 5.44
N MET A 72 -8.02 1.30 5.88
CA MET A 72 -7.67 2.67 5.51
C MET A 72 -6.51 3.20 6.37
N ARG A 73 -6.49 2.88 7.67
CA ARG A 73 -5.41 3.27 8.59
C ARG A 73 -4.02 2.91 8.08
N TYR A 74 -3.80 1.66 7.67
CA TYR A 74 -2.47 1.24 7.24
C TYR A 74 -2.04 1.88 5.93
N GLN A 75 -2.98 2.15 5.02
CA GLN A 75 -2.70 2.95 3.84
C GLN A 75 -2.33 4.39 4.23
N TYR A 76 -3.10 5.03 5.10
CA TYR A 76 -2.77 6.37 5.62
C TYR A 76 -1.34 6.40 6.17
N LEU A 77 -0.98 5.46 7.05
CA LEU A 77 0.34 5.39 7.67
C LEU A 77 1.46 5.17 6.64
N SER A 78 1.23 4.34 5.63
CA SER A 78 2.17 4.11 4.53
C SER A 78 2.38 5.39 3.70
N LEU A 79 1.29 6.07 3.33
CA LEU A 79 1.32 7.28 2.53
C LEU A 79 2.03 8.43 3.26
N VAL A 80 1.67 8.70 4.51
CA VAL A 80 2.32 9.79 5.27
C VAL A 80 3.77 9.47 5.59
N TYR A 81 4.14 8.19 5.74
CA TYR A 81 5.55 7.80 5.86
C TYR A 81 6.33 8.15 4.59
N LEU A 82 5.81 7.79 3.41
CA LEU A 82 6.40 8.17 2.11
C LEU A 82 6.60 9.68 2.01
N ILE A 83 5.60 10.47 2.39
CA ILE A 83 5.67 11.94 2.32
C ILE A 83 6.72 12.48 3.30
N ASN A 84 6.81 11.89 4.50
CA ASN A 84 7.71 12.32 5.56
C ASN A 84 9.18 11.97 5.30
N THR A 85 9.46 10.81 4.69
CA THR A 85 10.83 10.30 4.50
C THR A 85 11.29 10.32 3.04
N ASN A 86 10.38 10.57 2.08
CA ASN A 86 10.59 10.37 0.64
C ASN A 86 10.91 8.92 0.25
N THR A 87 10.59 7.94 1.10
CA THR A 87 10.83 6.52 0.88
C THR A 87 9.66 5.69 1.40
N PHE A 88 9.35 4.57 0.75
CA PHE A 88 8.37 3.62 1.29
C PHE A 88 8.90 2.94 2.56
N TYR A 89 7.98 2.50 3.43
CA TYR A 89 8.36 1.80 4.65
C TYR A 89 9.07 0.47 4.32
N PRO A 90 10.24 0.16 4.90
CA PRO A 90 10.94 -1.09 4.61
C PRO A 90 10.17 -2.30 5.13
N ALA A 91 9.97 -3.32 4.27
CA ALA A 91 9.18 -4.51 4.60
C ALA A 91 9.79 -5.39 5.70
N ASP A 92 11.11 -5.32 5.89
CA ASP A 92 11.88 -6.06 6.88
C ASP A 92 11.97 -5.36 8.24
N LYS A 93 11.55 -4.09 8.34
CA LYS A 93 11.64 -3.32 9.57
C LYS A 93 10.58 -3.76 10.58
N LYS A 94 11.05 -4.16 11.77
CA LYS A 94 10.21 -4.61 12.89
C LYS A 94 10.55 -3.86 14.18
N PRO A 95 9.57 -3.57 15.06
CA PRO A 95 8.13 -3.74 14.82
C PRO A 95 7.63 -2.78 13.74
N SER A 96 6.72 -3.24 12.86
CA SER A 96 6.22 -2.43 11.74
C SER A 96 5.28 -1.33 12.23
N ILE A 97 5.35 -0.15 11.63
CA ILE A 97 4.31 0.90 11.86
C ILE A 97 3.04 0.62 11.06
N LEU A 98 3.04 -0.37 10.16
CA LEU A 98 1.91 -0.76 9.33
C LEU A 98 1.23 -2.04 9.82
N TRP A 99 1.55 -2.49 11.03
CA TRP A 99 0.91 -3.64 11.66
C TRP A 99 0.97 -3.51 13.18
N GLU A 100 -0.18 -3.40 13.83
CA GLU A 100 -0.29 -3.33 15.28
C GLU A 100 0.14 -4.63 15.96
N GLY A 101 -0.05 -5.78 15.29
CA GLY A 101 0.25 -7.09 15.85
C GLY A 101 1.76 -7.34 16.05
N ASP A 102 2.62 -6.48 15.50
CA ASP A 102 4.06 -6.46 15.80
C ASP A 102 4.37 -5.80 17.16
N HIS A 103 3.39 -5.20 17.85
CA HIS A 103 3.58 -4.44 19.08
C HIS A 103 2.94 -5.12 20.28
N ALA A 104 3.56 -4.95 21.46
CA ALA A 104 3.07 -5.56 22.70
C ALA A 104 1.70 -5.02 23.15
N THR A 105 1.37 -3.77 22.82
CA THR A 105 0.09 -3.15 23.14
C THR A 105 -0.31 -2.14 22.05
N TRP A 106 -1.60 -1.79 21.99
CA TRP A 106 -2.08 -0.70 21.13
C TRP A 106 -1.40 0.64 21.41
N ASN A 107 -1.13 0.93 22.69
CA ASN A 107 -0.43 2.17 23.04
C ASN A 107 1.03 2.14 22.59
N ALA A 108 1.69 0.98 22.58
CA ALA A 108 3.02 0.85 21.99
C ALA A 108 2.97 1.09 20.48
N PHE A 109 1.97 0.57 19.78
CA PHE A 109 1.74 0.84 18.35
C PHE A 109 1.48 2.33 18.08
N PHE A 110 0.59 2.98 18.82
CA PHE A 110 0.33 4.41 18.70
C PHE A 110 1.58 5.24 18.99
N ASN A 111 2.33 4.94 20.05
CA ASN A 111 3.58 5.63 20.34
C ASN A 111 4.63 5.45 19.23
N ALA A 112 4.75 4.25 18.66
CA ALA A 112 5.70 3.97 17.58
C ALA A 112 5.34 4.71 16.28
N THR A 113 4.05 4.70 15.90
CA THR A 113 3.55 5.42 14.71
C THR A 113 3.75 6.93 14.85
N ASN A 114 3.37 7.52 15.99
CA ASN A 114 3.54 8.95 16.24
C ASN A 114 5.02 9.34 16.24
N TRP A 115 5.89 8.52 16.85
CA TRP A 115 7.33 8.81 16.88
C TRP A 115 7.94 8.77 15.48
N ALA A 116 7.54 7.81 14.64
CA ALA A 116 8.07 7.67 13.28
C ALA A 116 7.69 8.84 12.35
N LEU A 117 6.62 9.57 12.67
CA LEU A 117 6.05 10.65 11.86
C LEU A 117 6.17 12.03 12.52
N TYR A 118 6.79 12.12 13.70
CA TYR A 118 7.10 13.37 14.38
C TYR A 118 8.09 14.22 13.55
N PRO A 119 7.95 15.56 13.51
CA PRO A 119 6.96 16.40 14.20
C PRO A 119 5.67 16.67 13.41
N ASN A 120 5.46 15.96 12.30
CA ASN A 120 4.45 16.33 11.32
C ASN A 120 3.10 15.64 11.55
N GLU A 121 3.05 14.53 12.29
CA GLU A 121 1.81 13.82 12.63
C GLU A 121 1.42 13.97 14.10
N PHE A 122 0.12 14.09 14.32
CA PHE A 122 -0.51 14.01 15.62
C PHE A 122 -1.67 13.01 15.57
N CYS A 123 -1.78 12.22 16.64
CA CYS A 123 -2.74 11.13 16.76
C CYS A 123 -3.64 11.37 17.98
N ASP A 124 -4.92 11.62 17.75
CA ASP A 124 -5.98 11.57 18.75
C ASP A 124 -6.34 10.09 18.97
N CYS A 125 -5.44 9.38 19.66
CA CYS A 125 -5.41 7.93 19.69
C CYS A 125 -5.25 7.40 21.10
N TYR A 126 -6.22 6.59 21.52
CA TYR A 126 -6.17 5.86 22.78
C TYR A 126 -7.15 4.70 22.74
N ARG A 127 -6.89 3.68 23.57
CA ARG A 127 -7.74 2.50 23.66
C ARG A 127 -8.01 2.16 25.13
N LEU A 128 -9.26 2.40 25.56
CA LEU A 128 -9.74 2.21 26.93
C LEU A 128 -11.14 1.59 26.96
N GLY A 129 -11.27 0.38 26.42
CA GLY A 129 -12.58 -0.25 26.18
C GLY A 129 -13.29 0.31 24.95
N PHE A 130 -13.08 1.59 24.64
CA PHE A 130 -13.43 2.24 23.38
C PHE A 130 -12.20 2.45 22.49
N ILE A 131 -12.43 2.55 21.19
CA ILE A 131 -11.38 2.81 20.20
C ILE A 131 -11.54 4.24 19.70
N ASN A 132 -10.52 5.06 19.87
CA ASN A 132 -10.40 6.33 19.18
C ASN A 132 -9.08 6.36 18.43
N GLU A 133 -9.13 6.70 17.15
CA GLU A 133 -7.94 6.82 16.32
C GLU A 133 -8.19 7.80 15.18
N ASN A 134 -8.11 9.09 15.47
CA ASN A 134 -8.05 10.11 14.44
C ASN A 134 -6.62 10.61 14.31
N ARG A 135 -6.14 10.79 13.08
CA ARG A 135 -4.75 11.16 12.80
C ARG A 135 -4.71 12.37 11.88
N TYR A 136 -3.76 13.26 12.11
CA TYR A 136 -3.64 14.52 11.40
C TYR A 136 -2.17 14.75 11.08
N TYR A 137 -1.83 14.68 9.80
CA TYR A 137 -0.49 14.92 9.27
C TYR A 137 -0.45 16.28 8.57
N PHE A 138 0.56 17.08 8.88
CA PHE A 138 0.81 18.38 8.28
C PHE A 138 2.29 18.55 7.90
N HIS A 139 2.55 18.83 6.62
CA HIS A 139 3.89 19.18 6.13
C HIS A 139 3.90 20.61 5.58
N LYS A 140 4.39 21.54 6.39
CA LYS A 140 4.30 22.98 6.13
C LYS A 140 4.99 23.42 4.84
N GLU A 141 6.22 22.96 4.61
CA GLU A 141 7.07 23.39 3.49
C GLU A 141 6.51 22.95 2.13
N ARG A 142 5.76 21.84 2.14
CA ARG A 142 5.18 21.22 0.95
C ARG A 142 3.67 21.48 0.82
N ASN A 143 3.11 22.19 1.81
CA ASN A 143 1.69 22.50 1.91
C ASN A 143 0.80 21.26 1.78
N ILE A 144 1.10 20.22 2.57
CA ILE A 144 0.38 18.95 2.56
C ILE A 144 -0.35 18.78 3.88
N THR A 145 -1.65 18.48 3.81
CA THR A 145 -2.43 18.06 4.97
C THR A 145 -3.14 16.74 4.64
N ILE A 146 -2.99 15.73 5.50
CA ILE A 146 -3.73 14.47 5.37
C ILE A 146 -4.33 14.14 6.73
N SER A 147 -5.65 13.95 6.78
CA SER A 147 -6.34 13.50 7.98
C SER A 147 -6.89 12.10 7.77
N TYR A 148 -6.81 11.27 8.81
CA TYR A 148 -7.52 10.00 8.89
C TYR A 148 -8.54 10.06 10.02
N LEU A 149 -9.80 9.75 9.71
CA LEU A 149 -10.88 9.65 10.68
C LEU A 149 -11.33 8.19 10.73
N ALA A 150 -11.27 7.59 11.92
CA ALA A 150 -11.68 6.21 12.09
C ALA A 150 -13.19 6.06 11.92
N TYR A 151 -13.59 5.14 11.05
CA TYR A 151 -14.97 4.77 10.79
C TYR A 151 -15.14 3.27 10.96
N PHE A 152 -15.87 2.88 12.00
CA PHE A 152 -16.12 1.47 12.36
C PHE A 152 -17.51 1.00 11.94
N GLY A 153 -18.00 1.51 10.81
CA GLY A 153 -19.30 1.16 10.24
C GLY A 153 -20.47 1.93 10.84
N ASP A 154 -21.69 1.52 10.51
CA ASP A 154 -22.94 2.18 10.92
C ASP A 154 -23.52 1.60 12.23
N ASN A 155 -22.67 1.03 13.09
CA ASN A 155 -23.09 0.53 14.39
C ASN A 155 -23.39 1.71 15.34
N PRO A 156 -24.61 1.80 15.92
CA PRO A 156 -24.97 2.87 16.86
C PRO A 156 -24.05 3.00 18.09
N GLU A 157 -23.36 1.93 18.48
CA GLU A 157 -22.40 1.91 19.59
C GLU A 157 -21.01 2.42 19.21
N GLN A 158 -20.71 2.58 17.92
CA GLN A 158 -19.41 2.97 17.38
C GLN A 158 -19.56 4.24 16.54
N LYS A 159 -19.86 5.34 17.23
CA LYS A 159 -20.00 6.66 16.61
C LYS A 159 -18.66 7.17 16.09
N LEU A 160 -18.71 8.11 15.14
CA LEU A 160 -17.49 8.87 14.80
C LEU A 160 -17.30 9.93 15.87
N HIS A 161 -16.18 9.91 16.56
CA HIS A 161 -15.90 10.83 17.67
C HIS A 161 -14.43 11.24 17.71
N GLY A 162 -14.12 12.28 18.47
CA GLY A 162 -12.76 12.70 18.71
C GLY A 162 -12.66 13.92 19.64
N HIS A 163 -11.42 14.28 19.95
CA HIS A 163 -11.09 15.40 20.84
C HIS A 163 -10.70 16.67 20.08
N TRP A 164 -10.19 16.51 18.87
CA TRP A 164 -9.69 17.63 18.06
C TRP A 164 -10.72 18.01 17.03
N GLY A 165 -11.19 19.25 17.09
CA GLY A 165 -12.18 19.79 16.17
C GLY A 165 -11.55 20.54 15.00
N PRO A 166 -12.35 20.88 13.98
CA PRO A 166 -11.88 21.53 12.75
C PRO A 166 -11.32 22.96 12.89
N HIS A 167 -11.37 23.51 14.10
CA HIS A 167 -10.87 24.85 14.42
C HIS A 167 -9.74 24.82 15.43
N ASP A 168 -9.31 23.63 15.84
CA ASP A 168 -8.15 23.50 16.69
C ASP A 168 -6.90 23.80 15.87
N ASN A 169 -5.99 24.56 16.46
CA ASN A 169 -4.76 24.92 15.77
C ASN A 169 -3.95 23.65 15.54
N GLU A 170 -3.74 23.28 14.27
CA GLU A 170 -3.00 22.09 13.86
C GLU A 170 -1.55 22.07 14.41
N THR A 171 -1.04 23.23 14.84
CA THR A 171 0.27 23.37 15.50
C THR A 171 0.22 23.20 17.02
N ASN A 172 -0.90 22.77 17.61
CA ASN A 172 -0.99 22.59 19.05
C ASN A 172 -0.29 21.28 19.46
N HIS A 173 1.05 21.30 19.39
CA HIS A 173 2.01 20.25 19.76
C HIS A 173 1.92 19.76 21.22
N GLN A 174 0.91 20.20 21.97
CA GLN A 174 0.79 19.97 23.41
C GLN A 174 0.05 18.68 23.76
N PHE A 175 -0.53 17.99 22.79
CA PHE A 175 -1.33 16.80 23.06
C PHE A 175 -0.46 15.55 23.13
N ARG A 176 -0.21 15.14 24.37
CA ARG A 176 0.19 13.77 24.69
C ARG A 176 -1.06 12.90 24.61
N ALA A 177 -0.92 11.65 24.15
CA ALA A 177 -1.99 10.67 24.31
C ALA A 177 -2.51 10.74 25.76
N PRO A 178 -3.84 10.75 25.97
CA PRO A 178 -4.45 10.83 27.29
C PRO A 178 -3.74 9.87 28.26
N ASN A 179 -3.50 10.30 29.50
CA ASN A 179 -3.06 9.35 30.51
C ASN A 179 -4.19 8.32 30.66
N ILE A 180 -3.89 7.07 30.29
CA ILE A 180 -4.81 5.93 30.10
C ILE A 180 -5.59 5.58 31.39
N LYS A 181 -5.44 6.33 32.47
CA LYS A 181 -6.17 6.09 33.72
C LYS A 181 -7.60 6.62 33.70
N GLU A 182 -7.91 7.60 32.85
CA GLU A 182 -9.20 8.28 32.87
C GLU A 182 -9.72 8.48 31.44
N PHE A 183 -11.03 8.24 31.28
CA PHE A 183 -11.73 8.57 30.05
C PHE A 183 -11.79 10.09 29.90
N ILE A 184 -11.38 10.59 28.74
CA ILE A 184 -11.58 11.99 28.36
C ILE A 184 -12.86 12.04 27.51
N PRO A 185 -13.85 12.89 27.86
CA PRO A 185 -15.02 13.08 27.04
C PRO A 185 -14.67 13.60 25.65
N TYR A 186 -15.27 12.98 24.62
CA TYR A 186 -15.16 13.44 23.25
C TYR A 186 -15.68 14.86 23.11
N ARG A 187 -14.97 15.68 22.36
CA ARG A 187 -15.40 17.04 22.03
C ARG A 187 -16.46 17.06 20.95
N TRP A 188 -16.42 16.07 20.06
CA TRP A 188 -17.39 15.87 19.01
C TRP A 188 -17.72 14.39 18.88
N GLU A 189 -18.95 14.11 18.51
CA GLU A 189 -19.50 12.77 18.32
C GLU A 189 -20.64 12.89 17.30
N TYR A 190 -20.67 11.99 16.32
CA TYR A 190 -21.65 11.97 15.25
C TYR A 190 -22.25 10.58 15.09
N ASN A 191 -23.57 10.52 14.93
CA ASN A 191 -24.30 9.26 14.82
C ASN A 191 -24.25 8.68 13.41
N THR A 192 -23.96 9.51 12.40
CA THR A 192 -23.93 9.09 11.00
C THR A 192 -22.70 9.63 10.28
N ILE A 193 -22.28 8.94 9.22
CA ILE A 193 -21.22 9.43 8.34
C ILE A 193 -21.57 10.77 7.69
N SER A 194 -22.85 11.02 7.36
CA SER A 194 -23.30 12.29 6.78
C SER A 194 -23.11 13.49 7.73
N GLU A 195 -23.40 13.29 9.02
CA GLU A 195 -23.13 14.30 10.05
C GLU A 195 -21.62 14.58 10.16
N ALA A 196 -20.79 13.52 10.23
CA ALA A 196 -19.34 13.67 10.30
C ALA A 196 -18.76 14.37 9.07
N LEU A 197 -19.26 14.07 7.86
CA LEU A 197 -18.83 14.74 6.62
C LEU A 197 -19.12 16.25 6.67
N THR A 198 -20.33 16.62 7.09
CA THR A 198 -20.80 18.02 7.07
C THR A 198 -20.20 18.87 8.18
N ALA A 199 -20.22 18.33 9.41
CA ALA A 199 -19.87 19.08 10.62
C ALA A 199 -18.39 18.98 11.00
N HIS A 200 -17.66 18.01 10.44
CA HIS A 200 -16.26 17.80 10.78
C HIS A 200 -15.34 17.80 9.55
N ALA A 201 -15.43 16.78 8.69
CA ALA A 201 -14.45 16.58 7.61
C ALA A 201 -14.39 17.78 6.66
N ALA A 202 -15.54 18.30 6.21
CA ALA A 202 -15.60 19.47 5.32
C ALA A 202 -15.23 20.80 6.00
N GLN A 203 -15.16 20.82 7.34
CA GLN A 203 -14.86 22.02 8.14
C GLN A 203 -13.39 22.11 8.54
N LEU A 204 -12.57 21.09 8.26
CA LEU A 204 -11.14 21.09 8.54
C LEU A 204 -10.47 22.28 7.84
N LYS A 205 -9.36 22.77 8.39
CA LYS A 205 -8.69 23.99 7.93
C LYS A 205 -7.21 23.73 7.64
N PRO A 206 -6.74 23.92 6.39
CA PRO A 206 -7.46 24.48 5.23
C PRO A 206 -8.63 23.61 4.75
N LYS A 207 -9.56 24.10 3.92
CA LYS A 207 -10.67 23.22 3.45
C LYS A 207 -10.07 22.03 2.66
N PRO A 208 -10.39 20.77 2.98
CA PRO A 208 -9.91 19.65 2.18
C PRO A 208 -10.53 19.64 0.79
N GLY A 209 -9.71 19.37 -0.23
CA GLY A 209 -10.16 19.24 -1.61
C GLY A 209 -10.56 17.81 -1.98
N VAL A 210 -9.94 16.82 -1.33
CA VAL A 210 -10.14 15.39 -1.64
C VAL A 210 -10.68 14.66 -0.43
N LEU A 211 -11.75 13.89 -0.64
CA LEU A 211 -12.26 12.90 0.29
C LEU A 211 -11.98 11.50 -0.25
N ILE A 212 -11.44 10.62 0.60
CA ILE A 212 -11.30 9.19 0.32
C ILE A 212 -12.13 8.41 1.34
N LEU A 213 -13.10 7.63 0.87
CA LEU A 213 -13.97 6.81 1.70
C LEU A 213 -13.67 5.33 1.53
N ASN A 214 -13.74 4.57 2.63
CA ASN A 214 -13.76 3.11 2.62
C ASN A 214 -14.66 2.59 3.75
N ALA A 215 -15.47 1.57 3.45
CA ALA A 215 -16.27 0.85 4.45
C ALA A 215 -16.24 -0.64 4.13
N GLY A 216 -15.19 -1.33 4.58
CA GLY A 216 -14.89 -2.67 4.10
C GLY A 216 -14.90 -3.76 5.15
N PHE A 217 -14.46 -3.43 6.36
CA PHE A 217 -14.25 -4.42 7.41
C PHE A 217 -15.44 -4.49 8.39
N TRP A 218 -16.00 -3.33 8.75
CA TRP A 218 -17.11 -3.24 9.70
C TRP A 218 -18.47 -3.17 9.01
N GLY A 219 -19.50 -3.64 9.71
CA GLY A 219 -20.89 -3.61 9.23
C GLY A 219 -21.33 -2.19 8.90
N ASN A 220 -21.81 -1.98 7.68
CA ASN A 220 -22.19 -0.68 7.16
C ASN A 220 -23.44 -0.81 6.27
N ASN A 221 -24.07 0.31 5.95
CA ASN A 221 -25.34 0.41 5.25
C ASN A 221 -25.18 0.78 3.77
N TYR A 222 -23.99 0.71 3.17
CA TYR A 222 -23.78 1.07 1.76
C TYR A 222 -24.44 0.08 0.77
N TYR A 223 -24.86 -1.09 1.24
CA TYR A 223 -25.73 -2.01 0.48
C TYR A 223 -27.15 -1.46 0.30
N ILE A 224 -27.59 -0.54 1.17
CA ILE A 224 -28.88 0.15 1.05
C ILE A 224 -28.69 1.31 0.07
N LYS A 225 -29.33 1.20 -1.10
CA LYS A 225 -29.17 2.17 -2.20
C LYS A 225 -29.45 3.60 -1.76
N GLU A 226 -30.53 3.84 -1.02
CA GLU A 226 -30.94 5.18 -0.58
C GLU A 226 -29.91 5.80 0.37
N HIS A 227 -29.36 5.01 1.30
CA HIS A 227 -28.30 5.46 2.19
C HIS A 227 -27.03 5.80 1.40
N ARG A 228 -26.59 4.87 0.53
CA ARG A 228 -25.41 5.06 -0.33
C ARG A 228 -25.54 6.33 -1.18
N GLU A 229 -26.62 6.48 -1.93
CA GLU A 229 -26.83 7.65 -2.80
C GLU A 229 -26.89 8.95 -1.97
N SER A 230 -27.53 8.93 -0.79
CA SER A 230 -27.55 10.10 0.10
C SER A 230 -26.15 10.52 0.54
N VAL A 231 -25.31 9.56 0.97
CA VAL A 231 -23.95 9.85 1.45
C VAL A 231 -23.04 10.31 0.31
N LEU A 232 -23.10 9.64 -0.85
CA LEU A 232 -22.25 9.98 -2.00
C LEU A 232 -22.62 11.34 -2.62
N ASN A 233 -23.91 11.65 -2.76
CA ASN A 233 -24.35 12.97 -3.22
C ASN A 233 -23.90 14.08 -2.27
N LEU A 234 -24.01 13.84 -0.95
CA LEU A 234 -23.50 14.79 0.04
C LEU A 234 -21.99 14.97 -0.09
N ALA A 235 -21.21 13.89 -0.16
CA ALA A 235 -19.76 13.95 -0.33
C ALA A 235 -19.37 14.76 -1.59
N VAL A 236 -19.98 14.47 -2.74
CA VAL A 236 -19.71 15.18 -4.00
C VAL A 236 -20.07 16.67 -3.91
N SER A 237 -21.04 17.04 -3.07
CA SER A 237 -21.38 18.46 -2.84
C SER A 237 -20.40 19.20 -1.93
N LEU A 238 -19.64 18.48 -1.09
CA LEU A 238 -18.76 19.06 -0.08
C LEU A 238 -17.30 19.17 -0.52
N PHE A 239 -16.82 18.22 -1.34
CA PHE A 239 -15.43 18.06 -1.73
C PHE A 239 -15.25 18.19 -3.25
N ASP A 240 -14.10 18.68 -3.69
CA ASP A 240 -13.79 18.84 -5.11
C ASP A 240 -13.61 17.47 -5.79
N ARG A 241 -13.10 16.48 -5.05
CA ARG A 241 -12.94 15.10 -5.48
C ARG A 241 -13.36 14.13 -4.39
N VAL A 242 -14.15 13.14 -4.78
CA VAL A 242 -14.55 12.02 -3.91
C VAL A 242 -14.03 10.74 -4.52
N ILE A 243 -13.24 9.99 -3.75
CA ILE A 243 -12.68 8.72 -4.15
C ILE A 243 -13.24 7.63 -3.24
N TRP A 244 -13.90 6.65 -3.81
CA TRP A 244 -14.22 5.42 -3.11
C TRP A 244 -13.08 4.42 -3.25
N LYS A 245 -12.45 4.06 -2.14
CA LYS A 245 -11.50 2.95 -2.08
C LYS A 245 -12.26 1.66 -1.89
N THR A 246 -12.19 0.76 -2.88
CA THR A 246 -12.80 -0.56 -2.73
C THR A 246 -12.09 -1.35 -1.63
N THR A 247 -12.83 -2.21 -0.96
CA THR A 247 -12.27 -3.14 0.01
C THR A 247 -11.38 -4.15 -0.69
N ASN A 248 -10.44 -4.71 0.05
CA ASN A 248 -9.60 -5.77 -0.44
C ASN A 248 -10.35 -7.10 -0.56
N TYR A 249 -9.74 -8.02 -1.31
CA TYR A 249 -10.17 -9.42 -1.34
C TYR A 249 -10.06 -10.05 0.06
N ASN A 250 -11.21 -10.41 0.64
CA ASN A 250 -11.25 -11.11 1.92
C ASN A 250 -10.92 -12.60 1.70
N ARG A 251 -9.76 -13.03 2.21
CA ARG A 251 -9.28 -14.40 2.00
C ARG A 251 -10.04 -15.46 2.79
N GLU A 252 -10.58 -15.10 3.95
CA GLU A 252 -11.33 -16.02 4.81
C GLU A 252 -12.61 -16.49 4.11
N ASN A 253 -13.31 -15.55 3.46
CA ASN A 253 -14.57 -15.83 2.80
C ASN A 253 -14.43 -16.09 1.30
N GLN A 254 -13.24 -15.87 0.71
CA GLN A 254 -13.01 -15.91 -0.74
C GLN A 254 -13.98 -15.04 -1.55
N LEU A 255 -14.50 -13.98 -0.92
CA LEU A 255 -15.48 -13.09 -1.53
C LEU A 255 -14.84 -11.72 -1.74
N LEU A 256 -14.97 -11.23 -2.98
CA LEU A 256 -14.97 -9.79 -3.20
C LEU A 256 -16.24 -9.27 -2.54
N VAL A 257 -16.08 -8.40 -1.54
CA VAL A 257 -17.23 -7.63 -1.03
C VAL A 257 -17.67 -6.75 -2.20
N PRO A 258 -18.90 -6.92 -2.73
CA PRO A 258 -19.36 -6.09 -3.83
C PRO A 258 -19.26 -4.63 -3.42
N TYR A 259 -18.77 -3.76 -4.30
CA TYR A 259 -18.79 -2.32 -4.05
C TYR A 259 -20.17 -1.72 -4.31
N ASP A 260 -21.23 -2.54 -4.39
CA ASP A 260 -22.65 -2.21 -4.55
C ASP A 260 -22.97 -1.08 -5.56
N GLY A 261 -22.17 -0.92 -6.61
CA GLY A 261 -22.34 0.18 -7.59
C GLY A 261 -21.89 1.57 -7.10
N ILE A 262 -21.15 1.66 -5.99
CA ILE A 262 -20.55 2.91 -5.50
C ILE A 262 -19.61 3.53 -6.54
N CYS A 263 -18.76 2.71 -7.16
CA CYS A 263 -17.83 3.16 -8.18
C CYS A 263 -18.51 3.58 -9.50
N ASP A 264 -19.80 3.28 -9.67
CA ASP A 264 -20.61 3.72 -10.82
C ASP A 264 -21.35 5.04 -10.54
N HIS A 265 -21.27 5.56 -9.31
CA HIS A 265 -21.97 6.79 -8.93
C HIS A 265 -21.36 8.02 -9.62
N PRO A 266 -22.18 8.89 -10.26
CA PRO A 266 -21.68 10.12 -10.88
C PRO A 266 -20.89 11.00 -9.90
N GLY A 267 -19.73 11.50 -10.32
CA GLY A 267 -18.88 12.37 -9.50
C GLY A 267 -18.00 11.64 -8.46
N VAL A 268 -18.10 10.30 -8.36
CA VAL A 268 -17.25 9.48 -7.50
C VAL A 268 -16.20 8.77 -8.35
N GLU A 269 -14.93 8.96 -8.02
CA GLU A 269 -13.83 8.18 -8.58
C GLU A 269 -13.65 6.87 -7.80
N CYS A 270 -13.10 5.84 -8.45
CA CYS A 270 -12.86 4.54 -7.82
C CYS A 270 -11.36 4.30 -7.65
N LEU A 271 -10.87 4.08 -6.43
CA LEU A 271 -9.59 3.44 -6.19
C LEU A 271 -9.84 1.92 -6.14
N ASN A 272 -9.78 1.29 -7.32
CA ASN A 272 -10.15 -0.11 -7.51
C ASN A 272 -9.00 -1.04 -7.10
N LEU A 273 -9.21 -1.79 -6.03
CA LEU A 273 -8.30 -2.77 -5.45
C LEU A 273 -8.67 -4.22 -5.77
N GLU A 274 -9.49 -4.48 -6.80
CA GLU A 274 -9.84 -5.85 -7.22
C GLU A 274 -8.62 -6.70 -7.58
N TRP A 275 -7.53 -6.06 -8.00
CA TRP A 275 -6.28 -6.74 -8.26
C TRP A 275 -5.72 -7.49 -7.04
N THR A 276 -6.16 -7.13 -5.84
CA THR A 276 -5.76 -7.79 -4.59
C THR A 276 -6.23 -9.25 -4.52
N LYS A 277 -7.18 -9.68 -5.37
CA LYS A 277 -7.59 -11.10 -5.49
C LYS A 277 -6.50 -12.01 -6.05
N PHE A 278 -5.50 -11.44 -6.73
CA PHE A 278 -4.36 -12.18 -7.27
C PHE A 278 -3.18 -12.26 -6.29
N LEU A 279 -3.32 -11.65 -5.11
CA LEU A 279 -2.32 -11.70 -4.07
C LEU A 279 -2.21 -13.10 -3.47
N GLN A 280 -1.00 -13.39 -3.03
CA GLN A 280 -0.57 -14.66 -2.51
C GLN A 280 -0.57 -14.62 -0.99
N PRO A 281 -0.50 -15.78 -0.30
CA PRO A 281 -0.61 -15.80 1.14
C PRO A 281 0.41 -14.91 1.88
N GLU A 282 1.62 -14.76 1.33
CA GLU A 282 2.71 -13.99 1.92
C GLU A 282 2.56 -12.48 1.72
N ASP A 283 1.62 -12.06 0.86
CA ASP A 283 1.26 -10.65 0.66
C ASP A 283 0.29 -10.14 1.72
N PHE A 284 -0.04 -10.98 2.70
CA PHE A 284 -0.92 -10.65 3.80
C PHE A 284 -0.23 -10.90 5.14
N THR A 285 -0.58 -10.08 6.12
CA THR A 285 -0.15 -10.27 7.50
C THR A 285 -1.17 -11.10 8.29
N ASP A 286 -2.45 -11.03 7.91
CA ASP A 286 -3.51 -11.93 8.37
C ASP A 286 -4.55 -12.17 7.25
N ASN A 287 -5.77 -12.62 7.55
CA ASN A 287 -6.78 -12.87 6.50
C ASN A 287 -7.39 -11.59 5.88
N LYS A 288 -7.06 -10.42 6.41
CA LYS A 288 -7.72 -9.13 6.16
C LYS A 288 -6.75 -8.01 5.85
N HIS A 289 -5.52 -8.04 6.37
CA HIS A 289 -4.55 -6.97 6.29
C HIS A 289 -3.37 -7.39 5.44
N PHE A 290 -2.85 -6.45 4.66
CA PHE A 290 -1.77 -6.73 3.75
C PHE A 290 -0.40 -6.68 4.41
N ALA A 291 0.59 -7.29 3.76
CA ALA A 291 1.99 -7.05 4.03
C ALA A 291 2.38 -5.62 3.61
N VAL A 292 3.49 -5.12 4.16
CA VAL A 292 3.98 -3.74 3.99
C VAL A 292 4.07 -3.31 2.53
N HIS A 293 4.63 -4.15 1.65
CA HIS A 293 4.86 -3.79 0.24
C HIS A 293 3.57 -3.57 -0.55
N ILE A 294 2.45 -4.18 -0.13
CA ILE A 294 1.17 -4.00 -0.81
C ILE A 294 0.59 -2.61 -0.53
N TYR A 295 0.80 -2.04 0.66
CA TYR A 295 0.38 -0.66 0.91
C TYR A 295 1.16 0.34 0.05
N ALA A 296 2.44 0.07 -0.22
CA ALA A 296 3.21 0.86 -1.19
C ALA A 296 2.60 0.80 -2.59
N ASP A 297 2.21 -0.40 -3.07
CA ASP A 297 1.53 -0.57 -4.37
C ASP A 297 0.19 0.21 -4.41
N ILE A 298 -0.60 0.16 -3.34
CA ILE A 298 -1.87 0.90 -3.21
C ILE A 298 -1.62 2.43 -3.22
N ASP A 299 -0.60 2.90 -2.51
CA ASP A 299 -0.24 4.31 -2.46
C ASP A 299 0.20 4.81 -3.83
N ILE A 300 1.00 4.04 -4.57
CA ILE A 300 1.41 4.42 -5.92
C ILE A 300 0.19 4.54 -6.84
N GLN A 301 -0.77 3.60 -6.77
CA GLN A 301 -2.02 3.70 -7.51
C GLN A 301 -2.79 4.98 -7.15
N LEU A 302 -2.96 5.26 -5.86
CA LEU A 302 -3.66 6.46 -5.39
C LEU A 302 -2.97 7.74 -5.88
N ILE A 303 -1.65 7.88 -5.67
CA ILE A 303 -0.88 9.06 -6.05
C ILE A 303 -0.96 9.29 -7.57
N THR A 304 -0.82 8.22 -8.35
CA THR A 304 -0.92 8.30 -9.81
C THR A 304 -2.32 8.75 -10.25
N GLN A 305 -3.37 8.26 -9.60
CA GLN A 305 -4.75 8.69 -9.86
C GLN A 305 -5.00 10.13 -9.42
N LEU A 306 -4.43 10.57 -8.30
CA LEU A 306 -4.50 11.95 -7.85
C LEU A 306 -3.85 12.90 -8.87
N ALA A 307 -2.69 12.53 -9.40
CA ALA A 307 -1.95 13.31 -10.38
C ALA A 307 -2.63 13.40 -11.76
N ARG A 308 -3.36 12.35 -12.20
CA ARG A 308 -3.88 12.26 -13.57
C ARG A 308 -5.20 12.99 -13.86
N LYS A 309 -5.88 13.56 -12.85
CA LYS A 309 -7.20 14.26 -12.94
C LYS A 309 -8.23 13.54 -13.85
N ASN A 310 -9.22 12.87 -13.23
CA ASN A 310 -10.36 12.21 -13.91
C ASN A 310 -10.06 10.89 -14.63
N SER A 311 -9.06 10.11 -14.19
CA SER A 311 -8.88 8.74 -14.67
C SER A 311 -8.86 7.76 -13.50
N THR A 312 -9.94 6.98 -13.35
CA THR A 312 -9.91 5.75 -12.54
C THR A 312 -8.80 4.85 -13.06
N LEU A 313 -7.80 4.57 -12.21
CA LEU A 313 -6.77 3.60 -12.55
C LEU A 313 -7.26 2.23 -12.11
N SER A 314 -7.42 1.34 -13.09
CA SER A 314 -7.71 -0.07 -12.85
C SER A 314 -6.54 -0.90 -13.35
N PHE A 315 -6.09 -1.83 -12.52
CA PHE A 315 -5.11 -2.83 -12.90
C PHE A 315 -5.81 -4.13 -13.23
N VAL A 316 -5.65 -4.56 -14.48
CA VAL A 316 -6.32 -5.75 -15.00
C VAL A 316 -5.29 -6.78 -15.47
N PRO A 317 -5.58 -8.08 -15.36
CA PRO A 317 -4.78 -9.08 -16.04
C PRO A 317 -4.92 -8.97 -17.56
N LEU A 318 -3.95 -9.51 -18.28
CA LEU A 318 -4.06 -9.65 -19.73
C LEU A 318 -5.20 -10.62 -20.10
N SER A 319 -5.81 -10.39 -21.26
CA SER A 319 -6.83 -11.27 -21.84
C SER A 319 -6.27 -12.68 -22.09
N SER A 320 -7.17 -13.66 -22.14
CA SER A 320 -6.82 -15.08 -22.31
C SER A 320 -6.08 -15.41 -23.60
N GLU A 321 -6.17 -14.57 -24.62
CA GLU A 321 -5.41 -14.71 -25.88
C GLU A 321 -3.90 -14.55 -25.69
N PHE A 322 -3.46 -13.93 -24.59
CA PHE A 322 -2.05 -13.78 -24.25
C PHE A 322 -1.54 -14.90 -23.34
N TYR A 323 -2.37 -15.82 -22.87
CA TYR A 323 -1.94 -16.84 -21.92
C TYR A 323 -0.84 -17.72 -22.50
N GLY A 324 0.23 -17.87 -21.72
CA GLY A 324 1.42 -18.61 -22.11
C GLY A 324 2.33 -17.90 -23.11
N THR A 325 2.01 -16.68 -23.55
CA THR A 325 2.87 -15.91 -24.46
C THR A 325 4.02 -15.22 -23.72
N VAL A 326 4.98 -14.71 -24.48
CA VAL A 326 6.04 -13.83 -23.96
C VAL A 326 5.80 -12.41 -24.45
N VAL A 327 5.66 -11.48 -23.51
CA VAL A 327 5.53 -10.04 -23.77
C VAL A 327 6.88 -9.37 -23.57
N GLN A 328 7.28 -8.51 -24.51
CA GLN A 328 8.50 -7.71 -24.39
C GLN A 328 8.20 -6.24 -24.13
N HIS A 329 8.89 -5.66 -23.15
CA HIS A 329 8.78 -4.24 -22.81
C HIS A 329 10.11 -3.72 -22.27
N ASN A 330 10.61 -2.59 -22.80
CA ASN A 330 11.88 -1.96 -22.43
C ASN A 330 13.07 -2.94 -22.34
N GLY A 331 13.18 -3.85 -23.30
CA GLY A 331 14.25 -4.86 -23.34
C GLY A 331 14.11 -5.99 -22.33
N LYS A 332 13.05 -6.02 -21.51
CA LYS A 332 12.70 -7.11 -20.60
C LYS A 332 11.66 -8.01 -21.22
N SER A 333 11.68 -9.28 -20.84
CA SER A 333 10.70 -10.28 -21.25
C SER A 333 9.86 -10.70 -20.05
N TYR A 334 8.57 -10.90 -20.29
CA TYR A 334 7.58 -11.28 -19.29
C TYR A 334 6.76 -12.45 -19.82
N TYR A 335 6.57 -13.47 -19.00
CA TYR A 335 5.67 -14.57 -19.30
C TYR A 335 4.27 -14.24 -18.80
N VAL A 336 3.25 -14.45 -19.61
CA VAL A 336 1.86 -14.27 -19.20
C VAL A 336 1.34 -15.60 -18.65
N ASP A 337 1.01 -15.65 -17.37
CA ASP A 337 0.49 -16.88 -16.75
C ASP A 337 -0.99 -17.14 -17.10
N GLY A 338 -1.53 -18.26 -16.60
CA GLY A 338 -2.93 -18.65 -16.84
C GLY A 338 -3.97 -17.74 -16.18
N GLN A 339 -3.54 -16.76 -15.39
CA GLN A 339 -4.39 -15.72 -14.81
C GLN A 339 -4.22 -14.38 -15.53
N GLY A 340 -3.36 -14.30 -16.55
CA GLY A 340 -3.05 -13.06 -17.27
C GLY A 340 -2.02 -12.18 -16.57
N LEU A 341 -1.33 -12.68 -15.55
CA LEU A 341 -0.34 -11.92 -14.81
C LEU A 341 1.02 -11.98 -15.51
N LEU A 342 1.71 -10.83 -15.58
CA LEU A 342 3.03 -10.70 -16.16
C LEU A 342 4.08 -11.19 -15.18
N SER A 343 4.87 -12.20 -15.53
CA SER A 343 5.91 -12.72 -14.64
C SER A 343 7.28 -12.51 -15.26
N PHE A 344 8.16 -11.76 -14.59
CA PHE A 344 9.48 -11.43 -15.13
C PHE A 344 10.29 -12.69 -15.45
N LEU A 345 10.85 -12.71 -16.67
CA LEU A 345 11.71 -13.77 -17.18
C LEU A 345 13.18 -13.36 -17.05
N PRO A 346 13.94 -13.92 -16.10
CA PRO A 346 15.34 -13.57 -15.92
C PRO A 346 16.17 -13.98 -17.15
N HIS A 347 17.13 -13.15 -17.57
CA HIS A 347 17.97 -13.45 -18.73
C HIS A 347 19.00 -14.59 -18.48
N SER A 348 19.01 -15.19 -17.29
CA SER A 348 19.97 -16.25 -16.93
C SER A 348 19.74 -17.52 -17.76
N LYS A 349 20.76 -17.87 -18.55
CA LYS A 349 20.86 -19.12 -19.30
C LYS A 349 21.42 -20.26 -18.44
N ASP A 350 21.00 -20.37 -17.19
CA ASP A 350 21.40 -21.52 -16.36
C ASP A 350 21.04 -22.82 -17.08
N ALA A 351 22.03 -23.71 -17.18
CA ALA A 351 21.98 -24.91 -18.01
C ALA A 351 20.78 -25.82 -17.67
N MET A 352 20.32 -25.79 -16.41
CA MET A 352 19.17 -26.57 -15.93
C MET A 352 17.82 -26.13 -16.52
N ASN A 353 17.74 -24.99 -17.20
CA ASN A 353 16.51 -24.49 -17.79
C ASN A 353 16.55 -24.40 -19.33
N LYS A 354 17.62 -24.87 -19.98
CA LYS A 354 17.86 -24.62 -21.41
C LYS A 354 16.72 -25.11 -22.33
N GLU A 355 16.18 -26.29 -22.08
CA GLU A 355 15.09 -26.87 -22.89
C GLU A 355 13.78 -26.08 -22.75
N CYS A 356 13.41 -25.72 -21.52
CA CYS A 356 12.21 -24.92 -21.27
C CYS A 356 12.36 -23.50 -21.81
N TRP A 357 13.57 -22.92 -21.71
CA TRP A 357 13.88 -21.64 -22.35
C TRP A 357 13.76 -21.71 -23.86
N GLN A 358 14.27 -22.76 -24.51
CA GLN A 358 14.09 -22.95 -25.95
C GLN A 358 12.61 -23.08 -26.31
N THR A 359 11.85 -23.85 -25.52
CA THR A 359 10.40 -23.97 -25.70
C THR A 359 9.70 -22.63 -25.56
N LEU A 360 10.09 -21.83 -24.57
CA LEU A 360 9.54 -20.50 -24.31
C LEU A 360 9.93 -19.49 -25.41
N GLN A 361 11.17 -19.55 -25.90
CA GLN A 361 11.64 -18.74 -27.03
C GLN A 361 10.90 -19.05 -28.33
N ASN A 362 10.46 -20.29 -28.50
CA ASN A 362 9.64 -20.73 -29.64
C ASN A 362 8.16 -20.33 -29.51
N ARG A 363 7.72 -19.81 -28.36
CA ARG A 363 6.35 -19.29 -28.21
C ARG A 363 6.19 -17.95 -28.93
N SER A 364 4.94 -17.54 -29.17
CA SER A 364 4.64 -16.24 -29.75
C SER A 364 5.18 -15.12 -28.86
N HIS A 365 6.01 -14.27 -29.45
CA HIS A 365 6.43 -13.00 -28.86
C HIS A 365 5.43 -11.94 -29.26
N VAL A 366 4.80 -11.35 -28.27
CA VAL A 366 3.84 -10.26 -28.47
C VAL A 366 4.49 -8.96 -28.04
N HIS A 367 4.51 -7.99 -28.94
CA HIS A 367 4.90 -6.64 -28.60
C HIS A 367 3.65 -5.84 -28.21
N LEU A 368 3.54 -5.49 -26.94
CA LEU A 368 2.47 -4.64 -26.44
C LEU A 368 3.01 -3.22 -26.19
N PRO A 369 2.26 -2.16 -26.56
CA PRO A 369 2.65 -0.80 -26.25
C PRO A 369 2.87 -0.62 -24.75
N GLY A 370 3.89 0.14 -24.34
CA GLY A 370 4.14 0.42 -22.92
C GLY A 370 2.94 1.07 -22.22
N SER A 371 2.17 1.89 -22.95
CA SER A 371 0.91 2.46 -22.46
C SER A 371 -0.13 1.41 -22.08
N THR A 372 -0.18 0.30 -22.80
CA THR A 372 -1.06 -0.84 -22.50
C THR A 372 -0.58 -1.52 -21.22
N LEU A 373 0.71 -1.83 -21.14
CA LEU A 373 1.26 -2.61 -20.04
C LEU A 373 1.28 -1.88 -18.69
N ARG A 374 1.30 -0.55 -18.69
CA ARG A 374 1.25 0.27 -17.46
C ARG A 374 0.05 0.02 -16.55
N ASN A 375 -1.03 -0.55 -17.08
CA ASN A 375 -2.24 -0.86 -16.32
C ASN A 375 -2.40 -2.37 -16.08
N HIS A 376 -1.33 -3.16 -16.20
CA HIS A 376 -1.38 -4.61 -16.02
C HIS A 376 -0.67 -5.08 -14.74
N LEU A 377 -1.10 -6.25 -14.26
CA LEU A 377 -0.60 -6.85 -13.02
C LEU A 377 0.61 -7.74 -13.27
N PHE A 378 1.61 -7.64 -12.39
CA PHE A 378 2.68 -8.63 -12.32
C PHE A 378 2.30 -9.80 -11.42
N GLY A 379 2.65 -10.99 -11.90
CA GLY A 379 2.74 -12.21 -11.13
C GLY A 379 4.08 -12.33 -10.43
N ARG A 380 4.33 -13.49 -9.83
CA ARG A 380 5.59 -13.77 -9.13
C ARG A 380 6.77 -13.78 -10.11
N LYS A 381 7.92 -13.32 -9.64
CA LYS A 381 9.20 -13.55 -10.34
C LYS A 381 9.38 -15.05 -10.59
N ILE A 382 9.61 -15.43 -11.84
CA ILE A 382 9.85 -16.82 -12.19
C ILE A 382 11.26 -17.20 -11.74
N THR A 383 11.34 -18.03 -10.72
CA THR A 383 12.61 -18.63 -10.25
C THR A 383 12.98 -19.87 -11.05
N ASN A 384 11.98 -20.60 -11.58
CA ASN A 384 12.18 -21.77 -12.42
C ASN A 384 11.14 -21.80 -13.55
N VAL A 385 11.60 -21.51 -14.78
CA VAL A 385 10.75 -21.43 -15.98
C VAL A 385 10.07 -22.77 -16.27
N CYS A 386 10.77 -23.90 -16.12
CA CYS A 386 10.19 -25.21 -16.35
C CYS A 386 9.01 -25.50 -15.42
N THR A 387 9.16 -25.20 -14.13
CA THR A 387 8.09 -25.40 -13.14
C THR A 387 6.87 -24.56 -13.46
N THR A 388 7.08 -23.29 -13.83
CA THR A 388 5.99 -22.38 -14.23
C THR A 388 5.26 -22.89 -15.48
N MET A 389 6.00 -23.28 -16.52
CA MET A 389 5.41 -23.79 -17.76
C MET A 389 4.62 -25.09 -17.55
N ARG A 390 5.14 -26.02 -16.73
CA ARG A 390 4.43 -27.29 -16.42
C ARG A 390 3.16 -27.06 -15.60
N SER A 391 3.15 -26.06 -14.73
CA SER A 391 1.97 -25.70 -13.94
C SER A 391 0.90 -25.08 -14.83
N ALA A 392 1.29 -24.21 -15.76
CA ALA A 392 0.40 -23.58 -16.72
C ALA A 392 -0.20 -24.57 -17.74
N ALA A 393 0.43 -25.71 -18.00
CA ALA A 393 -0.10 -26.74 -18.88
C ALA A 393 -1.20 -27.61 -18.23
N LYS A 394 -1.36 -27.51 -16.90
CA LYS A 394 -2.37 -28.27 -16.14
C LYS A 394 -3.63 -27.47 -15.81
N SER A 395 -3.52 -26.14 -15.83
CA SER A 395 -4.63 -25.19 -15.76
C SER A 395 -5.23 -25.01 -17.15
#